data_AF-A0A212IZ59-F1
#
_entry.id   AF-A0A212IZ59-F1
#
_cell.length_a   1.000
_cell.length_b   1.000
_cell.length_c   1.000
_cell.angle_alpha   90.00
_cell.angle_beta   90.00
_cell.angle_gamma   90.00
#
_symmetry.space_group_name_H-M   'P 1'
#
loop_
_entity.id
_entity.type
_entity.pdbx_description
1 polymer ?
#
loop_
_entity_poly.entity_id
_entity_poly.type
_entity_poly.pdbx_seq_one_letter_code
_entity_poly.pdbx_strand_id
1 'polypeptide(L)'
;MYRDSLSPVQHVDFAFYLLFGFSFAVLLILTACACWFIWRYHHTRHPKAEDIRGNVKAEVLWTLVPSLVIMGLFYYGWVGYQALRTVPDGSLDVNVTARMWSWTFTYPNNKHSNVLVVPVGQPVKLTLTTRDVIHSFFAPAFRIKMDTVPGMETYAWFKAQRPGDYDVFCAEYCGDKHAAMLATIRAVSREDFDAWLAESATGPDAGQKLMDAQGCFSCHSVDGSPGAGPTFKGAFGHKIKVLVGKTRTEIVVDENYLIESIVKPGAKITEGYEDIMPPYTDFTKEQLDSMIDYIKSLGEEQK
;
A
#
# COMPACT_ATOMS: atom_id res chain seq x y z
N MET A 1 25.21 -11.12 11.82
CA MET A 1 25.26 -12.08 10.70
C MET A 1 23.96 -12.86 10.76
N TYR A 2 22.98 -12.51 9.92
CA TYR A 2 21.69 -13.20 9.88
C TYR A 2 21.96 -14.67 9.56
N ARG A 3 21.51 -15.58 10.42
CA ARG A 3 21.52 -17.00 10.07
C ARG A 3 20.51 -17.16 8.94
N ASP A 4 21.01 -17.35 7.72
CA ASP A 4 20.29 -17.50 6.44
C ASP A 4 19.24 -18.64 6.40
N SER A 5 18.88 -19.25 7.52
CA SER A 5 17.93 -20.37 7.53
C SER A 5 16.47 -19.94 7.34
N LEU A 6 16.10 -18.70 7.68
CA LEU A 6 14.72 -18.20 7.58
C LEU A 6 14.66 -16.79 6.98
N SER A 7 13.75 -16.59 6.03
CA SER A 7 13.39 -15.26 5.50
C SER A 7 12.57 -14.47 6.53
N PRO A 8 12.49 -13.13 6.42
CA PRO A 8 11.64 -12.32 7.31
C PRO A 8 10.18 -12.81 7.35
N VAL A 9 9.66 -13.27 6.20
CA VAL A 9 8.31 -13.87 6.11
C VAL A 9 8.18 -15.10 6.99
N GLN A 10 9.15 -16.02 6.91
CA GLN A 10 9.13 -17.25 7.71
C GLN A 10 9.25 -16.96 9.21
N HIS A 11 10.01 -15.92 9.59
CA HIS A 11 10.08 -15.47 10.98
C HIS A 11 8.72 -15.01 11.51
N VAL A 12 7.99 -14.23 10.72
CA VAL A 12 6.63 -13.75 11.07
C VAL A 12 5.66 -14.92 11.17
N ASP A 13 5.65 -15.81 10.19
CA ASP A 13 4.73 -16.97 10.17
C ASP A 13 4.99 -17.91 11.36
N PHE A 14 6.25 -18.20 11.68
CA PHE A 14 6.59 -18.99 12.86
C PHE A 14 6.16 -18.29 14.16
N ALA A 15 6.37 -16.97 14.26
CA ALA A 15 5.91 -16.18 15.42
C ALA A 15 4.41 -16.36 15.63
N PHE A 16 3.64 -16.23 14.54
CA PHE A 16 2.20 -16.36 14.55
C PHE A 16 1.77 -17.74 15.05
N TYR A 17 2.30 -18.83 14.48
CA TYR A 17 1.93 -20.18 14.91
C TYR A 17 2.31 -20.48 16.37
N LEU A 18 3.47 -20.00 16.82
CA LEU A 18 3.91 -20.13 18.21
C LEU A 18 2.97 -19.40 19.17
N LEU A 19 2.65 -18.13 18.87
CA LEU A 19 1.74 -17.32 19.68
C LEU A 19 0.32 -17.87 19.68
N PHE A 20 -0.16 -18.31 18.52
CA PHE A 20 -1.48 -18.91 18.37
C PHE A 20 -1.59 -20.19 19.21
N GLY A 21 -0.64 -21.12 19.07
CA GLY A 21 -0.61 -22.37 19.82
C GLY A 21 -0.49 -22.14 21.33
N PHE A 22 0.39 -21.22 21.75
CA PHE A 22 0.53 -20.84 23.16
C PHE A 22 -0.76 -20.23 23.72
N SER A 23 -1.37 -19.28 23.01
CA SER A 23 -2.61 -18.62 23.44
C SER A 23 -3.77 -19.61 23.54
N PHE A 24 -3.86 -20.54 22.57
CA PHE A 24 -4.86 -21.60 22.58
C PHE A 24 -4.67 -22.55 23.78
N ALA A 25 -3.43 -22.96 24.06
CA ALA A 25 -3.14 -23.81 25.22
C ALA A 25 -3.47 -23.11 26.55
N VAL A 26 -3.08 -21.83 26.70
CA VAL A 26 -3.40 -21.03 27.89
C VAL A 26 -4.91 -20.89 28.06
N LEU A 27 -5.64 -20.60 26.97
CA LEU A 27 -7.10 -20.53 26.98
C LEU A 27 -7.71 -21.83 27.49
N LEU A 28 -7.30 -22.99 26.95
CA LEU A 28 -7.81 -24.29 27.39
C LEU A 28 -7.50 -24.56 28.86
N ILE A 29 -6.29 -24.26 29.33
CA ILE A 29 -5.90 -24.48 30.73
C ILE A 29 -6.73 -23.58 31.66
N LEU A 30 -6.87 -22.30 31.34
CA LEU A 30 -7.64 -21.35 32.16
C LEU A 30 -9.12 -21.71 32.18
N THR A 31 -9.71 -22.04 31.03
CA THR A 31 -11.11 -22.47 30.94
C THR A 31 -11.32 -23.79 31.68
N ALA A 32 -10.46 -24.78 31.52
CA ALA A 32 -10.56 -26.06 32.24
C ALA A 32 -10.43 -25.85 33.76
N CYS A 33 -9.48 -25.00 34.20
CA CYS A 33 -9.31 -24.64 35.60
C CYS A 33 -10.55 -23.93 36.17
N ALA A 34 -11.11 -22.96 35.43
CA ALA A 34 -12.32 -22.26 35.81
C ALA A 34 -13.53 -23.22 35.91
N CYS A 35 -13.75 -24.07 34.90
CA CYS A 35 -14.78 -25.10 34.92
C CYS A 35 -14.57 -26.07 36.10
N TRP A 36 -13.33 -26.47 36.37
CA TRP A 36 -12.99 -27.33 37.51
C TRP A 36 -13.31 -26.64 38.83
N PHE A 37 -12.97 -25.36 39.02
CA PHE A 37 -13.29 -24.61 40.24
C PHE A 37 -14.80 -24.45 40.41
N ILE A 38 -15.52 -24.07 39.35
CA ILE A 38 -16.98 -23.94 39.37
C ILE A 38 -17.62 -25.25 39.81
N TRP A 39 -17.16 -26.39 39.26
CA TRP A 39 -17.69 -27.70 39.60
C TRP A 39 -17.28 -28.17 41.01
N ARG A 40 -16.00 -28.08 41.36
CA ARG A 40 -15.40 -28.61 42.59
C ARG A 40 -15.80 -27.81 43.83
N TYR A 41 -15.92 -26.49 43.69
CA TYR A 41 -16.27 -25.56 44.77
C TYR A 41 -17.70 -25.04 44.66
N HIS A 42 -18.54 -25.68 43.84
CA HIS A 42 -19.98 -25.40 43.81
C HIS A 42 -20.58 -25.53 45.23
N HIS A 43 -21.48 -24.61 45.61
CA HIS A 43 -22.03 -24.54 46.97
C HIS A 43 -22.65 -25.85 47.49
N THR A 44 -23.21 -26.68 46.60
CA THR A 44 -23.75 -28.01 46.98
C THR A 44 -22.67 -29.04 47.32
N ARG A 45 -21.46 -28.91 46.78
CA ARG A 45 -20.31 -29.80 47.03
C ARG A 45 -19.35 -29.23 48.08
N HIS A 46 -19.28 -27.91 48.20
CA HIS A 46 -18.39 -27.21 49.12
C HIS A 46 -19.14 -26.11 49.90
N PRO A 47 -20.00 -26.49 50.87
CA PRO A 47 -20.94 -25.56 51.51
C PRO A 47 -20.30 -24.54 52.47
N LYS A 48 -19.07 -24.75 52.91
CA LYS A 48 -18.32 -23.81 53.77
C LYS A 48 -17.11 -23.30 53.00
N ALA A 49 -17.00 -21.98 52.84
CA ALA A 49 -15.84 -21.36 52.21
C ALA A 49 -14.63 -21.32 53.18
N GLU A 50 -13.43 -21.39 52.63
CA GLU A 50 -12.18 -21.20 53.37
C GLU A 50 -11.70 -19.74 53.23
N ASP A 51 -11.21 -19.14 54.32
CA ASP A 51 -10.58 -17.79 54.32
C ASP A 51 -9.07 -17.92 54.08
N ILE A 52 -8.67 -18.11 52.81
CA ILE A 52 -7.26 -18.13 52.39
C ILE A 52 -6.87 -16.72 51.94
N ARG A 53 -5.96 -16.09 52.67
CA ARG A 53 -5.56 -14.68 52.43
C ARG A 53 -4.34 -14.49 51.53
N GLY A 54 -3.57 -15.53 51.26
CA GLY A 54 -2.38 -15.42 50.42
C GLY A 54 -1.60 -16.71 50.27
N ASN A 55 -0.74 -16.75 49.26
CA ASN A 55 0.18 -17.84 49.03
C ASN A 55 1.39 -17.30 48.27
N VAL A 56 2.43 -16.91 49.01
CA VAL A 56 3.65 -16.32 48.45
C VAL A 56 4.28 -17.22 47.38
N LYS A 57 4.20 -18.55 47.50
CA LYS A 57 4.74 -19.45 46.48
C LYS A 57 3.96 -19.36 45.17
N ALA A 58 2.63 -19.31 45.24
CA ALA A 58 1.78 -19.12 44.07
C ALA A 58 2.02 -17.73 43.45
N GLU A 59 2.13 -16.70 44.30
CA GLU A 59 2.40 -15.31 43.91
C GLU A 59 3.73 -15.17 43.14
N VAL A 60 4.79 -15.78 43.66
CA VAL A 60 6.10 -15.81 42.99
C VAL A 60 6.01 -16.59 41.67
N LEU A 61 5.34 -17.74 41.66
CA LEU A 61 5.23 -18.59 40.47
C LEU A 61 4.48 -17.89 39.33
N TRP A 62 3.30 -17.32 39.60
CA TRP A 62 2.50 -16.65 38.57
C TRP A 62 3.08 -15.30 38.14
N THR A 63 4.06 -14.78 38.86
CA THR A 63 4.77 -13.55 38.47
C THR A 63 5.98 -13.89 37.61
N LEU A 64 6.82 -14.83 38.07
CA LEU A 64 8.05 -15.20 37.37
C LEU A 64 7.79 -15.94 36.06
N VAL A 65 6.85 -16.90 36.05
CA VAL A 65 6.59 -17.71 34.84
C VAL A 65 6.13 -16.85 33.67
N PRO A 66 5.09 -15.99 33.78
CA PRO A 66 4.68 -15.12 32.68
C PRO A 66 5.76 -14.11 32.29
N SER A 67 6.50 -13.57 33.26
CA SER A 67 7.60 -12.63 32.98
C SER A 67 8.67 -13.28 32.09
N LEU A 68 9.11 -14.50 32.43
CA LEU A 68 10.10 -15.23 31.64
C LEU A 68 9.57 -15.59 30.24
N VAL A 69 8.30 -15.98 30.13
CA VAL A 69 7.66 -16.26 28.83
C VAL A 69 7.63 -15.00 27.97
N ILE A 70 7.20 -13.86 28.51
CA ILE A 70 7.16 -12.58 27.79
C ILE A 70 8.57 -12.16 27.37
N MET A 71 9.58 -12.32 28.23
CA MET A 71 10.97 -12.02 27.87
C MET A 71 11.48 -12.88 26.70
N GLY A 72 11.12 -14.17 26.66
CA GLY A 72 11.45 -15.05 25.54
C GLY A 72 10.76 -14.63 24.24
N LEU A 73 9.46 -14.30 24.30
CA LEU A 73 8.70 -13.79 23.15
C LEU A 73 9.24 -12.46 22.64
N PHE A 74 9.64 -11.56 23.55
CA PHE A 74 10.27 -10.29 23.21
C PHE A 74 11.58 -10.51 22.44
N TYR A 75 12.46 -11.39 22.93
CA TYR A 75 13.72 -11.70 22.24
C TYR A 75 13.48 -12.23 20.82
N TYR A 76 12.54 -13.17 20.66
CA TYR A 76 12.18 -13.69 19.35
C TYR A 76 11.60 -12.61 18.42
N GLY A 77 10.68 -11.78 18.94
CA GLY A 77 10.09 -10.66 18.21
C GLY A 77 11.13 -9.63 17.78
N TRP A 78 12.13 -9.35 18.63
CA TRP A 78 13.24 -8.45 18.33
C TRP A 78 14.09 -8.95 17.16
N VAL A 79 14.44 -10.24 17.13
CA VAL A 79 15.20 -10.84 16.01
C VAL A 79 14.41 -10.76 14.68
N GLY A 80 13.10 -11.02 14.74
CA GLY A 80 12.22 -10.86 13.57
C GLY A 80 12.09 -9.40 13.11
N TYR A 81 11.96 -8.47 14.05
CA TYR A 81 11.90 -7.03 13.77
C TYR A 81 13.17 -6.53 13.10
N GLN A 82 14.34 -6.91 13.60
CA GLN A 82 15.61 -6.56 12.98
C GLN A 82 15.69 -7.09 11.54
N ALA A 83 15.04 -8.23 11.24
CA ALA A 83 15.07 -8.85 9.92
C ALA A 83 14.27 -7.98 8.95
N LEU A 84 13.10 -7.54 9.39
CA LEU A 84 12.24 -6.65 8.61
C LEU A 84 12.82 -5.23 8.44
N ARG A 85 13.68 -4.77 9.35
CA ARG A 85 14.27 -3.41 9.28
C ARG A 85 15.64 -3.33 8.64
N THR A 86 16.40 -4.43 8.61
CA THR A 86 17.73 -4.43 8.00
C THR A 86 17.60 -4.72 6.51
N VAL A 87 17.74 -3.69 5.69
CA VAL A 87 17.72 -3.84 4.23
C VAL A 87 19.02 -4.53 3.78
N PRO A 88 18.96 -5.64 3.03
CA PRO A 88 20.15 -6.29 2.50
C PRO A 88 20.87 -5.43 1.46
N ASP A 89 22.19 -5.55 1.39
CA ASP A 89 23.00 -4.93 0.33
C ASP A 89 22.61 -5.44 -1.06
N GLY A 90 22.81 -4.61 -2.09
CA GLY A 90 22.46 -4.95 -3.48
C GLY A 90 20.96 -4.95 -3.77
N SER A 91 20.16 -4.28 -2.93
CA SER A 91 18.73 -4.12 -3.16
C SER A 91 18.45 -3.27 -4.40
N LEU A 92 17.41 -3.65 -5.16
CA LEU A 92 16.80 -2.77 -6.15
C LEU A 92 16.01 -1.68 -5.41
N ASP A 93 16.37 -0.43 -5.61
CA ASP A 93 15.65 0.72 -5.05
C ASP A 93 14.48 1.11 -5.95
N VAL A 94 13.27 1.12 -5.40
CA VAL A 94 12.04 1.56 -6.09
C VAL A 94 11.35 2.62 -5.24
N ASN A 95 11.08 3.77 -5.82
CA ASN A 95 10.28 4.80 -5.18
C ASN A 95 8.79 4.51 -5.40
N VAL A 96 8.02 4.47 -4.32
CA VAL A 96 6.59 4.23 -4.31
C VAL A 96 5.89 5.53 -3.95
N THR A 97 5.04 6.01 -4.85
CA THR A 97 4.23 7.21 -4.59
C THR A 97 2.75 6.84 -4.62
N ALA A 98 2.10 6.96 -3.47
CA ALA A 98 0.66 6.81 -3.33
C ALA A 98 -0.08 8.10 -3.68
N ARG A 99 -1.33 7.94 -4.11
CA ARG A 99 -2.35 8.98 -4.24
C ARG A 99 -3.73 8.34 -4.24
N MET A 100 -4.78 9.12 -4.03
CA MET A 100 -6.17 8.70 -4.21
C MET A 100 -6.43 8.44 -5.71
N TRP A 101 -6.62 7.20 -6.18
CA TRP A 101 -6.52 5.90 -5.50
C TRP A 101 -5.67 4.95 -6.35
N SER A 102 -4.38 5.23 -6.43
CA SER A 102 -3.42 4.54 -7.27
C SER A 102 -2.01 4.55 -6.68
N TRP A 103 -1.19 3.62 -7.16
CA TRP A 103 0.20 3.47 -6.80
C TRP A 103 1.06 3.70 -8.04
N THR A 104 2.10 4.53 -7.93
CA THR A 104 3.14 4.62 -8.95
C THR A 104 4.45 4.10 -8.39
N PHE A 105 5.08 3.23 -9.18
CA PHE A 105 6.40 2.68 -8.93
C PHE A 105 7.39 3.32 -9.89
N THR A 106 8.41 3.99 -9.34
CA THR A 106 9.46 4.67 -10.10
C THR A 106 10.79 3.98 -9.88
N TYR A 107 11.41 3.58 -10.99
CA TYR A 107 12.65 2.80 -11.01
C TYR A 107 13.87 3.71 -11.22
N PRO A 108 15.12 3.23 -10.99
CA PRO A 108 16.32 4.05 -11.07
C PRO A 108 16.56 4.72 -12.43
N ASN A 109 16.05 4.13 -13.53
CA ASN A 109 16.10 4.71 -14.88
C ASN A 109 14.94 5.68 -15.17
N ASN A 110 14.20 6.10 -14.14
CA ASN A 110 13.02 6.96 -14.23
C ASN A 110 11.83 6.34 -14.98
N LYS A 111 11.80 5.02 -15.16
CA LYS A 111 10.60 4.32 -15.65
C LYS A 111 9.52 4.37 -14.57
N HIS A 112 8.28 4.66 -14.98
CA HIS A 112 7.10 4.66 -14.11
C HIS A 112 6.20 3.47 -14.46
N SER A 113 5.56 2.89 -13.46
CA SER A 113 4.58 1.81 -13.66
C SER A 113 3.52 1.79 -12.56
N ASN A 114 2.33 1.30 -12.89
CA ASN A 114 1.27 0.93 -11.94
C ASN A 114 1.39 -0.53 -11.45
N VAL A 115 2.36 -1.29 -11.99
CA VAL A 115 2.71 -2.65 -11.56
C VAL A 115 4.15 -2.65 -11.03
N LEU A 116 4.35 -3.23 -9.85
CA LEU A 116 5.67 -3.37 -9.25
C LEU A 116 6.36 -4.62 -9.81
N VAL A 117 7.00 -4.49 -10.96
CA VAL A 117 7.79 -5.56 -11.59
C VAL A 117 9.14 -5.69 -10.87
N VAL A 118 9.46 -6.90 -10.43
CA VAL A 118 10.68 -7.16 -9.66
C VAL A 118 11.35 -8.47 -10.09
N PRO A 119 12.70 -8.55 -10.05
CA PRO A 119 13.39 -9.79 -10.37
C PRO A 119 13.34 -10.76 -9.16
N VAL A 120 13.04 -12.02 -9.43
CA VAL A 120 13.10 -13.11 -8.45
C VAL A 120 14.54 -13.24 -7.91
N GLY A 121 14.67 -13.44 -6.61
CA GLY A 121 15.96 -13.69 -5.95
C GLY A 121 16.78 -12.43 -5.63
N GLN A 122 16.30 -11.24 -5.98
CA GLN A 122 16.91 -9.97 -5.58
C GLN A 122 16.13 -9.31 -4.44
N PRO A 123 16.80 -8.75 -3.41
CA PRO A 123 16.16 -7.86 -2.46
C PRO A 123 15.64 -6.58 -3.16
N VAL A 124 14.47 -6.11 -2.76
CA VAL A 124 13.86 -4.88 -3.28
C VAL A 124 13.57 -3.97 -2.10
N LYS A 125 14.11 -2.75 -2.13
CA LYS A 125 13.82 -1.69 -1.16
C LYS A 125 12.80 -0.75 -1.77
N LEU A 126 11.70 -0.57 -1.05
CA LEU A 126 10.66 0.40 -1.37
C LEU A 126 10.89 1.63 -0.52
N THR A 127 11.08 2.79 -1.14
CA THR A 127 11.02 4.10 -0.48
C THR A 127 9.64 4.67 -0.75
N LEU A 128 8.82 4.85 0.27
CA LEU A 128 7.40 5.17 0.10
C LEU A 128 7.06 6.57 0.58
N THR A 129 6.21 7.24 -0.20
CA THR A 129 5.62 8.53 0.13
C THR A 129 4.25 8.69 -0.54
N THR A 130 3.56 9.79 -0.27
CA THR A 130 2.21 10.08 -0.80
C THR A 130 2.08 11.55 -1.17
N ARG A 131 1.25 11.85 -2.17
CA ARG A 131 0.97 13.23 -2.64
C ARG A 131 -0.24 13.88 -1.95
N ASP A 132 -1.05 13.12 -1.24
CA ASP A 132 -2.32 13.61 -0.69
C ASP A 132 -2.56 13.23 0.78
N VAL A 133 -3.22 12.11 1.05
CA VAL A 133 -3.58 11.60 2.37
C VAL A 133 -2.69 10.42 2.73
N ILE A 134 -2.86 9.91 3.95
CA ILE A 134 -2.16 8.70 4.39
C ILE A 134 -2.73 7.50 3.61
N HIS A 135 -1.83 6.66 3.12
CA HIS A 135 -2.15 5.31 2.62
C HIS A 135 -1.27 4.30 3.34
N SER A 136 -1.50 3.00 3.12
CA SER A 136 -0.62 1.97 3.65
C SER A 136 -0.37 0.90 2.60
N PHE A 137 0.89 0.79 2.17
CA PHE A 137 1.31 -0.21 1.21
C PHE A 137 1.34 -1.57 1.91
N PHE A 138 0.42 -2.46 1.55
CA PHE A 138 0.33 -3.78 2.15
C PHE A 138 0.48 -4.86 1.08
N ALA A 139 1.57 -5.63 1.16
CA ALA A 139 1.77 -6.81 0.32
C ALA A 139 1.76 -8.06 1.22
N PRO A 140 0.60 -8.74 1.38
CA PRO A 140 0.45 -9.80 2.37
C PRO A 140 1.42 -10.95 2.17
N ALA A 141 1.69 -11.34 0.92
CA ALA A 141 2.60 -12.43 0.57
C ALA A 141 4.02 -12.23 1.13
N PHE A 142 4.42 -10.99 1.37
CA PHE A 142 5.73 -10.62 1.91
C PHE A 142 5.69 -10.15 3.37
N ARG A 143 4.52 -10.17 4.01
CA ARG A 143 4.30 -9.69 5.39
C ARG A 143 4.80 -8.26 5.63
N ILE A 144 4.81 -7.45 4.56
CA ILE A 144 5.19 -6.03 4.63
C ILE A 144 3.94 -5.19 4.63
N LYS A 145 3.84 -4.29 5.62
CA LYS A 145 2.88 -3.20 5.66
C LYS A 145 3.63 -1.95 6.10
N MET A 146 3.58 -0.90 5.28
CA MET A 146 4.21 0.37 5.64
C MET A 146 3.35 1.54 5.18
N ASP A 147 3.10 2.46 6.10
CA ASP A 147 2.29 3.63 5.83
C ASP A 147 3.06 4.62 4.97
N THR A 148 2.39 5.20 3.99
CA THR A 148 2.88 6.33 3.20
C THR A 148 2.24 7.58 3.77
N VAL A 149 3.05 8.47 4.31
CA VAL A 149 2.56 9.61 5.09
C VAL A 149 2.99 10.92 4.42
N PRO A 150 2.09 11.90 4.24
CA PRO A 150 2.43 13.14 3.55
C PRO A 150 3.60 13.86 4.23
N GLY A 151 4.59 14.28 3.43
CA GLY A 151 5.75 15.03 3.92
C GLY A 151 6.83 14.20 4.61
N MET A 152 6.74 12.86 4.60
CA MET A 152 7.82 11.98 5.04
C MET A 152 8.07 10.83 4.07
N GLU A 153 9.29 10.31 4.12
CA GLU A 153 9.65 9.07 3.45
C GLU A 153 9.68 7.93 4.47
N THR A 154 8.99 6.85 4.15
CA THR A 154 9.07 5.58 4.87
C THR A 154 9.75 4.54 3.99
N TYR A 155 10.09 3.38 4.55
CA TYR A 155 10.66 2.30 3.76
C TYR A 155 10.14 0.93 4.18
N ALA A 156 10.11 0.02 3.22
CA ALA A 156 9.93 -1.40 3.41
C ALA A 156 10.90 -2.15 2.50
N TRP A 157 11.15 -3.42 2.77
CA TRP A 157 11.91 -4.25 1.85
C TRP A 157 11.37 -5.66 1.82
N PHE A 158 11.55 -6.35 0.70
CA PHE A 158 11.20 -7.75 0.55
C PHE A 158 12.10 -8.44 -0.48
N LYS A 159 11.95 -9.76 -0.60
CA LYS A 159 12.65 -10.56 -1.60
C LYS A 159 11.70 -11.63 -2.14
N ALA A 160 11.30 -11.49 -3.40
CA ALA A 160 10.48 -12.50 -4.06
C ALA A 160 11.33 -13.75 -4.36
N GLN A 161 10.89 -14.90 -3.87
CA GLN A 161 11.60 -16.18 -4.07
C GLN A 161 11.05 -17.00 -5.24
N ARG A 162 9.82 -16.72 -5.66
CA ARG A 162 9.13 -17.44 -6.73
C ARG A 162 8.55 -16.44 -7.72
N PRO A 163 8.54 -16.77 -9.02
CA PRO A 163 7.85 -15.95 -10.00
C PRO A 163 6.33 -16.01 -9.76
N GLY A 164 5.64 -14.95 -10.17
CA GLY A 164 4.19 -14.83 -10.06
C GLY A 164 3.74 -13.41 -9.73
N ASP A 165 2.43 -13.23 -9.77
CA ASP A 165 1.76 -11.99 -9.40
C ASP A 165 1.28 -12.08 -7.94
N TYR A 166 1.52 -11.01 -7.18
CA TYR A 166 1.14 -10.90 -5.77
C TYR A 166 0.35 -9.61 -5.56
N ASP A 167 -0.74 -9.72 -4.79
CA ASP A 167 -1.61 -8.58 -4.53
C ASP A 167 -0.97 -7.56 -3.59
N VAL A 168 -1.24 -6.29 -3.89
CA VAL A 168 -0.97 -5.13 -3.05
C VAL A 168 -2.29 -4.43 -2.77
N PHE A 169 -2.51 -4.12 -1.49
CA PHE A 169 -3.70 -3.41 -1.01
C PHE A 169 -3.30 -2.08 -0.39
N CYS A 170 -4.18 -1.09 -0.47
CA CYS A 170 -4.18 0.01 0.48
C CYS A 170 -4.78 -0.46 1.82
N ALA A 171 -4.03 -0.33 2.91
CA ALA A 171 -4.42 -0.78 4.24
C ALA A 171 -4.55 0.38 5.25
N GLU A 172 -4.77 1.60 4.77
CA GLU A 172 -5.17 2.77 5.55
C GLU A 172 -6.29 3.49 4.81
N TYR A 173 -7.37 3.82 5.51
CA TYR A 173 -8.57 4.36 4.84
C TYR A 173 -8.26 5.71 4.20
N CYS A 174 -8.37 5.78 2.88
CA CYS A 174 -7.95 6.93 2.08
C CYS A 174 -9.08 7.51 1.21
N GLY A 175 -10.34 7.31 1.59
CA GLY A 175 -11.52 7.86 0.91
C GLY A 175 -12.30 6.85 0.05
N ASP A 176 -13.20 7.36 -0.79
CA ASP A 176 -14.26 6.59 -1.46
C ASP A 176 -13.79 5.33 -2.21
N LYS A 177 -12.69 5.41 -2.98
CA LYS A 177 -12.15 4.23 -3.69
C LYS A 177 -11.03 3.51 -2.95
N HIS A 178 -10.95 3.65 -1.62
CA HIS A 178 -9.97 2.94 -0.78
C HIS A 178 -9.94 1.44 -1.06
N ALA A 179 -11.10 0.77 -1.11
CA ALA A 179 -11.19 -0.66 -1.36
C ALA A 179 -10.77 -1.08 -2.79
N ALA A 180 -10.78 -0.14 -3.74
CA ALA A 180 -10.36 -0.37 -5.12
C ALA A 180 -8.90 0.05 -5.37
N MET A 181 -8.21 0.59 -4.35
CA MET A 181 -6.81 1.01 -4.45
C MET A 181 -5.86 -0.18 -4.38
N LEU A 182 -5.85 -0.96 -5.45
CA LEU A 182 -5.08 -2.18 -5.60
C LEU A 182 -3.86 -1.94 -6.50
N ALA A 183 -2.84 -2.78 -6.32
CA ALA A 183 -1.72 -2.90 -7.25
C ALA A 183 -1.23 -4.35 -7.27
N THR A 184 -0.28 -4.64 -8.15
CA THR A 184 0.30 -5.97 -8.29
C THR A 184 1.82 -5.89 -8.21
N ILE A 185 2.44 -6.77 -7.42
CA ILE A 185 3.85 -7.09 -7.52
C ILE A 185 3.99 -8.24 -8.51
N ARG A 186 4.70 -8.02 -9.60
CA ARG A 186 4.98 -9.03 -10.62
C ARG A 186 6.43 -9.48 -10.52
N ALA A 187 6.63 -10.67 -9.93
CA ALA A 187 7.96 -11.26 -9.81
C ALA A 187 8.31 -12.06 -11.06
N VAL A 188 9.36 -11.66 -11.77
CA VAL A 188 9.78 -12.24 -13.06
C VAL A 188 11.22 -12.71 -13.03
N SER A 189 11.67 -13.39 -14.10
CA SER A 189 13.08 -13.73 -14.24
C SER A 189 13.94 -12.46 -14.34
N ARG A 190 15.24 -12.58 -14.09
CA ARG A 190 16.16 -11.44 -14.23
C ARG A 190 16.19 -10.92 -15.67
N GLU A 191 16.19 -11.84 -16.64
CA GLU A 191 16.18 -11.52 -18.07
C GLU A 191 14.92 -10.73 -18.46
N ASP A 192 13.73 -11.20 -18.03
CA ASP A 192 12.47 -10.53 -18.31
C ASP A 192 12.40 -9.15 -17.62
N PHE A 193 12.92 -9.03 -16.40
CA PHE A 193 13.00 -7.75 -15.70
C PHE A 193 13.88 -6.76 -16.45
N ASP A 194 15.08 -7.19 -16.87
CA ASP A 194 16.03 -6.31 -17.57
C ASP A 194 15.47 -5.90 -18.95
N ALA A 195 14.81 -6.81 -19.67
CA ALA A 195 14.12 -6.52 -20.94
C ALA A 195 12.96 -5.54 -20.74
N TRP A 196 12.12 -5.77 -19.72
CA TRP A 196 11.04 -4.86 -19.36
C TRP A 196 11.59 -3.48 -18.95
N LEU A 197 12.67 -3.40 -18.18
CA LEU A 197 13.24 -2.13 -17.74
C LEU A 197 13.81 -1.32 -18.90
N ALA A 198 14.39 -2.00 -19.90
CA ALA A 198 14.95 -1.40 -21.11
C ALA A 198 13.88 -0.93 -22.13
N GLU A 199 12.65 -1.43 -22.05
CA GLU A 199 11.56 -1.02 -22.93
C GLU A 199 11.25 0.48 -22.74
N SER A 200 11.43 1.25 -23.82
CA SER A 200 11.14 2.69 -23.86
C SER A 200 9.65 2.95 -24.01
N ALA A 201 9.12 3.90 -23.24
CA ALA A 201 7.77 4.44 -23.40
C ALA A 201 7.70 5.41 -24.61
N THR A 202 8.19 4.96 -25.76
CA THR A 202 8.15 5.72 -27.02
C THR A 202 7.18 5.04 -27.97
N GLY A 203 6.30 5.82 -28.58
CA GLY A 203 5.30 5.32 -29.52
C GLY A 203 3.95 6.02 -29.38
N PRO A 204 2.97 5.64 -30.21
CA PRO A 204 1.65 6.25 -30.25
C PRO A 204 0.88 6.13 -28.92
N ASP A 205 1.22 5.16 -28.07
CA ASP A 205 0.55 4.86 -26.80
C ASP A 205 1.29 5.43 -25.57
N ALA A 206 2.36 6.20 -25.77
CA ALA A 206 3.19 6.73 -24.70
C ALA A 206 2.39 7.57 -23.68
N GLY A 207 1.51 8.45 -24.17
CA GLY A 207 0.64 9.27 -23.33
C GLY A 207 -0.33 8.43 -22.49
N GLN A 208 -0.97 7.44 -23.11
CA GLN A 208 -1.87 6.52 -22.42
C GLN A 208 -1.15 5.75 -21.31
N LYS A 209 0.01 5.16 -21.62
CA LYS A 209 0.82 4.41 -20.66
C LYS A 209 1.28 5.29 -19.50
N LEU A 210 1.69 6.52 -19.78
CA LEU A 210 2.08 7.47 -18.74
C LEU A 210 0.90 7.83 -17.85
N MET A 211 -0.27 8.13 -18.42
CA MET A 211 -1.48 8.45 -17.67
C MET A 211 -1.94 7.27 -16.79
N ASP A 212 -1.84 6.05 -17.30
CA ASP A 212 -2.15 4.83 -16.54
C ASP A 212 -1.15 4.62 -15.38
N ALA A 213 0.15 4.74 -15.65
CA ALA A 213 1.20 4.63 -14.65
C ALA A 213 1.09 5.71 -13.55
N GLN A 214 0.55 6.88 -13.89
CA GLN A 214 0.30 7.99 -12.99
C GLN A 214 -1.11 7.95 -12.38
N GLY A 215 -1.89 6.91 -12.67
CA GLY A 215 -3.20 6.69 -12.07
C GLY A 215 -4.26 7.72 -12.47
N CYS A 216 -4.08 8.47 -13.57
CA CYS A 216 -5.07 9.44 -14.03
C CYS A 216 -6.45 8.78 -14.23
N PHE A 217 -6.47 7.53 -14.69
CA PHE A 217 -7.69 6.76 -14.94
C PHE A 217 -8.41 6.28 -13.68
N SER A 218 -7.82 6.40 -12.48
CA SER A 218 -8.57 6.14 -11.24
C SER A 218 -9.64 7.20 -10.98
N CYS A 219 -9.43 8.41 -11.49
CA CYS A 219 -10.32 9.56 -11.28
C CYS A 219 -11.04 9.98 -12.57
N HIS A 220 -10.36 9.91 -13.72
CA HIS A 220 -10.86 10.38 -15.01
C HIS A 220 -11.21 9.21 -15.94
N SER A 221 -12.47 9.11 -16.35
CA SER A 221 -12.90 8.06 -17.27
C SER A 221 -12.55 8.39 -18.72
N VAL A 222 -12.37 7.36 -19.55
CA VAL A 222 -12.18 7.50 -21.00
C VAL A 222 -13.42 7.09 -21.79
N ASP A 223 -14.47 6.60 -21.11
CA ASP A 223 -15.71 6.11 -21.70
C ASP A 223 -16.93 7.03 -21.45
N GLY A 224 -16.78 8.02 -20.56
CA GLY A 224 -17.82 8.96 -20.14
C GLY A 224 -18.52 8.59 -18.84
N SER A 225 -18.15 7.47 -18.21
CA SER A 225 -18.69 7.08 -16.90
C SER A 225 -18.38 8.15 -15.83
N PRO A 226 -19.30 8.41 -14.89
CA PRO A 226 -19.04 9.33 -13.78
C PRO A 226 -17.86 8.87 -12.93
N GLY A 227 -17.02 9.82 -12.52
CA GLY A 227 -15.82 9.57 -11.72
C GLY A 227 -15.58 10.69 -10.72
N ALA A 228 -14.44 10.59 -10.01
CA ALA A 228 -14.01 11.61 -9.07
C ALA A 228 -13.49 12.88 -9.79
N GLY A 229 -13.06 12.73 -11.05
CA GLY A 229 -12.72 13.83 -11.96
C GLY A 229 -13.54 13.78 -13.25
N PRO A 230 -13.51 14.86 -14.06
CA PRO A 230 -14.20 14.91 -15.35
C PRO A 230 -13.66 13.86 -16.33
N THR A 231 -14.53 13.36 -17.20
CA THR A 231 -14.15 12.42 -18.26
C THR A 231 -13.20 13.06 -19.28
N PHE A 232 -12.26 12.29 -19.82
CA PHE A 232 -11.43 12.69 -20.95
C PHE A 232 -12.14 12.50 -22.30
N LYS A 233 -13.19 11.67 -22.35
CA LYS A 233 -13.89 11.35 -23.60
C LYS A 233 -14.50 12.60 -24.20
N GLY A 234 -14.06 12.96 -25.41
CA GLY A 234 -14.53 14.17 -26.09
C GLY A 234 -14.34 15.45 -25.27
N ALA A 235 -13.39 15.50 -24.34
CA ALA A 235 -13.19 16.70 -23.53
C ALA A 235 -12.56 17.84 -24.36
N PHE A 236 -11.57 17.50 -25.20
CA PHE A 236 -10.80 18.48 -25.95
C PHE A 236 -11.66 19.24 -26.97
N GLY A 237 -11.50 20.56 -27.03
CA GLY A 237 -12.24 21.46 -27.94
C GLY A 237 -13.67 21.78 -27.51
N HIS A 238 -14.22 21.11 -26.49
CA HIS A 238 -15.55 21.40 -25.96
C HIS A 238 -15.53 22.54 -24.95
N LYS A 239 -16.68 23.23 -24.83
CA LYS A 239 -16.89 24.26 -23.82
C LYS A 239 -17.35 23.63 -22.51
N ILE A 240 -16.68 24.01 -21.42
CA ILE A 240 -17.05 23.61 -20.07
C ILE A 240 -17.18 24.83 -19.17
N LYS A 241 -17.93 24.66 -18.08
CA LYS A 241 -18.04 25.66 -17.03
C LYS A 241 -17.07 25.31 -15.92
N VAL A 242 -16.26 26.29 -15.53
CA VAL A 242 -15.29 26.16 -14.46
C VAL A 242 -15.53 27.21 -13.38
N LEU A 243 -15.07 26.90 -12.17
CA LEU A 243 -14.99 27.80 -11.04
C LEU A 243 -13.55 28.32 -10.93
N VAL A 244 -13.39 29.64 -10.97
CA VAL A 244 -12.14 30.35 -10.69
C VAL A 244 -12.33 31.08 -9.36
N GLY A 245 -11.87 30.48 -8.27
CA GLY A 245 -12.22 30.90 -6.92
C GLY A 245 -13.74 30.78 -6.69
N LYS A 246 -14.46 31.90 -6.64
CA LYS A 246 -15.93 31.93 -6.46
C LYS A 246 -16.70 32.31 -7.73
N THR A 247 -16.00 32.60 -8.82
CA THR A 247 -16.62 33.09 -10.06
C THR A 247 -16.77 31.94 -11.05
N ARG A 248 -17.98 31.79 -11.60
CA ARG A 248 -18.28 30.83 -12.67
C ARG A 248 -17.89 31.43 -14.02
N THR A 249 -17.12 30.70 -14.82
CA THR A 249 -16.69 31.14 -16.15
C THR A 249 -16.79 29.98 -17.14
N GLU A 250 -17.12 30.29 -18.39
CA GLU A 250 -17.11 29.32 -19.48
C GLU A 250 -15.78 29.41 -20.23
N ILE A 251 -15.13 28.27 -20.43
CA ILE A 251 -13.86 28.16 -21.15
C ILE A 251 -13.93 27.03 -22.18
N VAL A 252 -13.05 27.07 -23.17
CA VAL A 252 -12.81 25.95 -24.08
C VAL A 252 -11.69 25.09 -23.50
N VAL A 253 -11.85 23.77 -23.53
CA VAL A 253 -10.80 22.82 -23.15
C VAL A 253 -9.75 22.78 -24.27
N ASP A 254 -8.74 23.65 -24.16
CA ASP A 254 -7.58 23.69 -25.04
C ASP A 254 -6.33 23.07 -24.37
N GLU A 255 -5.21 23.01 -25.10
CA GLU A 255 -3.96 22.45 -24.58
C GLU A 255 -3.46 23.18 -23.35
N ASN A 256 -3.58 24.52 -23.33
CA ASN A 256 -3.15 25.34 -22.21
C ASN A 256 -3.96 25.04 -20.96
N TYR A 257 -5.28 24.87 -21.10
CA TYR A 257 -6.15 24.48 -20.01
C TYR A 257 -5.77 23.08 -19.49
N LEU A 258 -5.57 22.10 -20.36
CA LEU A 258 -5.17 20.75 -19.94
C LEU A 258 -3.84 20.76 -19.17
N ILE A 259 -2.83 21.47 -19.66
CA ILE A 259 -1.54 21.62 -18.97
C ILE A 259 -1.74 22.32 -17.62
N GLU A 260 -2.48 23.41 -17.58
CA GLU A 260 -2.75 24.15 -16.34
C GLU A 260 -3.50 23.28 -15.33
N SER A 261 -4.47 22.48 -15.76
CA SER A 261 -5.20 21.55 -14.89
C SER A 261 -4.33 20.40 -14.37
N ILE A 262 -3.34 19.93 -15.12
CA ILE A 262 -2.40 18.89 -14.65
C ILE A 262 -1.42 19.47 -13.62
N VAL A 263 -0.88 20.66 -13.89
CA VAL A 263 0.18 21.27 -13.06
C VAL A 263 -0.40 22.03 -11.86
N LYS A 264 -1.58 22.64 -12.01
CA LYS A 264 -2.27 23.50 -11.02
C LYS A 264 -3.79 23.22 -11.01
N PRO A 265 -4.23 22.01 -10.63
CA PRO A 265 -5.64 21.59 -10.69
C PRO A 265 -6.62 22.54 -10.00
N GLY A 266 -6.26 23.08 -8.83
CA GLY A 266 -7.11 24.02 -8.07
C GLY A 266 -7.28 25.42 -8.68
N ALA A 267 -6.61 25.73 -9.80
CA ALA A 267 -6.73 27.05 -10.45
C ALA A 267 -8.09 27.24 -11.14
N LYS A 268 -8.60 26.18 -11.79
CA LYS A 268 -9.83 26.20 -12.61
C LYS A 268 -10.56 24.87 -12.50
N ILE A 269 -11.45 24.77 -11.51
CA ILE A 269 -12.15 23.52 -11.17
C ILE A 269 -13.37 23.36 -12.07
N THR A 270 -13.53 22.20 -12.72
CA THR A 270 -14.73 21.91 -13.51
C THR A 270 -15.96 21.88 -12.61
N GLU A 271 -17.03 22.55 -13.01
CA GLU A 271 -18.26 22.62 -12.23
C GLU A 271 -18.82 21.22 -11.93
N GLY A 272 -19.15 20.98 -10.66
CA GLY A 272 -19.64 19.68 -10.17
C GLY A 272 -18.55 18.75 -9.62
N TYR A 273 -17.28 19.15 -9.65
CA TYR A 273 -16.16 18.40 -9.07
C TYR A 273 -15.51 19.15 -7.90
N GLU A 274 -14.86 18.38 -7.02
CA GLU A 274 -14.11 18.90 -5.88
C GLU A 274 -12.62 19.10 -6.20
N ASP A 275 -11.94 19.96 -5.45
CA ASP A 275 -10.50 20.20 -5.57
C ASP A 275 -9.68 19.11 -4.86
N ILE A 276 -9.68 17.91 -5.43
CA ILE A 276 -9.04 16.72 -4.87
C ILE A 276 -7.85 16.22 -5.71
N MET A 277 -7.68 16.74 -6.92
CA MET A 277 -6.61 16.30 -7.82
C MET A 277 -5.26 16.85 -7.31
N PRO A 278 -4.26 15.99 -7.04
CA PRO A 278 -2.94 16.47 -6.65
C PRO A 278 -2.22 17.14 -7.84
N PRO A 279 -1.35 18.12 -7.59
CA PRO A 279 -0.56 18.75 -8.65
C PRO A 279 0.52 17.79 -9.19
N TYR A 280 0.74 17.84 -10.51
CA TYR A 280 1.82 17.12 -11.19
C TYR A 280 2.79 18.13 -11.81
N THR A 281 3.86 18.45 -11.08
CA THR A 281 4.86 19.45 -11.47
C THR A 281 6.15 18.85 -12.02
N ASP A 282 6.25 17.52 -12.01
CA ASP A 282 7.44 16.74 -12.31
C ASP A 282 7.51 16.23 -13.76
N PHE A 283 6.47 16.46 -14.56
CA PHE A 283 6.46 16.07 -15.97
C PHE A 283 7.29 17.00 -16.85
N THR A 284 8.06 16.39 -17.74
CA THR A 284 8.72 17.07 -18.87
C THR A 284 7.68 17.56 -19.88
N LYS A 285 8.08 18.49 -20.76
CA LYS A 285 7.21 18.98 -21.81
C LYS A 285 6.77 17.86 -22.75
N GLU A 286 7.70 17.00 -23.14
CA GLU A 286 7.46 15.87 -24.04
C GLU A 286 6.45 14.88 -23.44
N GLN A 287 6.51 14.65 -22.12
CA GLN A 287 5.54 13.85 -21.40
C GLN A 287 4.15 14.50 -21.43
N LEU A 288 4.04 15.79 -21.11
CA LEU A 288 2.76 16.53 -21.15
C LEU A 288 2.15 16.50 -22.56
N ASP A 289 2.95 16.78 -23.59
CA ASP A 289 2.52 16.77 -24.98
C ASP A 289 1.95 15.38 -25.37
N SER A 290 2.64 14.30 -24.99
CA SER A 290 2.17 12.93 -25.25
C SER A 290 0.83 12.61 -24.57
N MET A 291 0.61 13.09 -23.34
CA MET A 291 -0.65 12.89 -22.61
C MET A 291 -1.80 13.65 -23.28
N ILE A 292 -1.53 14.89 -23.71
CA ILE A 292 -2.52 15.74 -24.39
C ILE A 292 -2.91 15.13 -25.73
N ASP A 293 -1.95 14.61 -26.50
CA ASP A 293 -2.22 13.96 -27.77
C ASP A 293 -3.12 12.71 -27.60
N TYR A 294 -2.90 11.94 -26.53
CA TYR A 294 -3.82 10.86 -26.18
C TYR A 294 -5.22 11.38 -25.83
N ILE A 295 -5.34 12.43 -25.01
CA ILE A 295 -6.65 13.02 -24.66
C ILE A 295 -7.39 13.51 -25.92
N LYS A 296 -6.69 14.14 -26.88
CA LYS A 296 -7.27 14.55 -28.16
C LYS A 296 -7.80 13.34 -28.95
N SER A 297 -7.06 12.23 -28.97
CA SER A 297 -7.47 11.01 -29.67
C SER A 297 -8.78 10.40 -29.13
N LEU A 298 -9.14 10.68 -27.87
CA LEU A 298 -10.41 10.25 -27.26
C LEU A 298 -11.62 11.08 -27.71
N GLY A 299 -11.41 12.17 -28.46
CA GLY A 299 -12.47 13.00 -29.05
C GLY A 299 -12.75 12.70 -30.52
N GLU A 300 -11.89 11.94 -31.18
CA GLU A 300 -12.14 11.50 -32.56
C GLU A 300 -13.17 10.37 -32.53
N GLU A 301 -14.39 10.64 -33.00
CA GLU A 301 -15.30 9.57 -33.39
C GLU A 301 -14.54 8.62 -34.32
N GLN A 302 -14.48 7.33 -33.95
CA GLN A 302 -14.26 6.28 -34.94
C GLN A 302 -15.33 6.45 -36.02
N LYS A 303 -14.97 7.15 -37.11
CA LYS A 303 -15.76 7.16 -38.34
C LYS A 303 -15.75 5.79 -38.98
#